data_AF-A0A1F9E084-F1
#
_entry.id   AF-A0A1F9E084-F1
#
_cell.length_a   1.000
_cell.length_b   1.000
_cell.length_c   1.000
_cell.angle_alpha   90.00
_cell.angle_beta   90.00
_cell.angle_gamma   90.00
#
_symmetry.space_group_name_H-M   'P 1'
#
loop_
_entity.id
_entity.type
_entity.pdbx_description
1 polymer ?
#
loop_
_entity_poly.entity_id
_entity_poly.type
_entity_poly.pdbx_seq_one_letter_code
_entity_poly.pdbx_strand_id
1 'polypeptide(L)'
;MVGIRFALLRVMKRILIIILFFLFLSEISFAEIFKWVDGKGVVHFTDDILQVPEKYRSKTKKMELPEGIEETKGEGESTPKTKEEAYKDRLGRGEDYWKGRMEEWRNKLKDYQERLETLRIKYNDLTIKINDSKSTAERGNLRRERDQVKNEIDQYKIKIEEANNMINKKIPDEAELYKAKLEWLR
;
A
#
# COMPACT_ATOMS: atom_id res chain seq x y z
N MET A 1 52.08 -24.89 8.39
CA MET A 1 50.94 -24.29 7.65
C MET A 1 49.63 -24.15 8.47
N VAL A 2 49.65 -24.40 9.80
CA VAL A 2 48.44 -24.34 10.66
C VAL A 2 48.24 -22.95 11.29
N GLY A 3 49.32 -22.26 11.71
CA GLY A 3 49.24 -20.95 12.37
C GLY A 3 48.68 -19.82 11.51
N ILE A 4 48.91 -19.85 10.19
CA ILE A 4 48.42 -18.81 9.26
C ILE A 4 46.89 -18.88 9.12
N ARG A 5 46.31 -20.09 9.11
CA ARG A 5 44.85 -20.29 9.05
C ARG A 5 44.15 -19.78 10.32
N PHE A 6 44.75 -20.00 11.50
CA PHE A 6 44.23 -19.46 12.76
C PHE A 6 44.35 -17.93 12.85
N ALA A 7 45.43 -17.35 12.32
CA ALA A 7 45.58 -15.90 12.23
C ALA A 7 44.54 -15.27 11.28
N LEU A 8 44.31 -15.88 10.11
CA LEU A 8 43.29 -15.46 9.15
C LEU A 8 41.87 -15.53 9.73
N LEU A 9 41.51 -16.63 10.39
CA LEU A 9 40.22 -16.77 11.08
C LEU A 9 40.02 -15.72 12.18
N ARG A 10 41.09 -15.38 12.92
CA ARG A 10 41.05 -14.33 13.96
C ARG A 10 40.89 -12.93 13.35
N VAL A 11 41.50 -12.66 12.21
CA VAL A 11 41.35 -11.39 11.47
C VAL A 11 39.94 -11.28 10.87
N MET A 12 39.42 -12.33 10.23
CA MET A 12 38.06 -12.34 9.69
C MET A 12 37.00 -12.15 10.79
N LYS A 13 37.19 -12.76 11.96
CA LYS A 13 36.27 -12.55 13.11
C LYS A 13 36.32 -11.12 13.63
N ARG A 14 37.50 -10.49 13.67
CA ARG A 14 37.65 -9.07 14.05
C ARG A 14 36.97 -8.15 13.03
N ILE A 15 37.14 -8.42 11.74
CA ILE A 15 36.47 -7.66 10.67
C ILE A 15 34.93 -7.81 10.79
N LEU A 16 34.44 -9.04 11.02
CA LEU A 16 33.00 -9.28 11.22
C LEU A 16 32.46 -8.52 12.44
N ILE A 17 33.20 -8.49 13.55
CA ILE A 17 32.82 -7.73 14.75
C ILE A 17 32.81 -6.22 14.48
N ILE A 18 33.78 -5.70 13.72
CA ILE A 18 33.83 -4.28 13.34
C ILE A 18 32.65 -3.92 12.44
N ILE A 19 32.34 -4.75 11.43
CA ILE A 19 31.17 -4.54 10.56
C ILE A 19 29.88 -4.57 11.39
N LEU A 20 29.76 -5.53 12.30
CA LEU A 20 28.61 -5.63 13.19
C LEU A 20 28.48 -4.38 14.08
N PHE A 21 29.59 -3.87 14.60
CA PHE A 21 29.62 -2.63 15.39
C PHE A 21 29.12 -1.44 14.57
N PHE A 22 29.57 -1.28 13.32
CA PHE A 22 29.11 -0.20 12.43
C PHE A 22 27.61 -0.28 12.09
N LEU A 23 27.02 -1.48 12.01
CA LEU A 23 25.58 -1.63 11.78
C LEU A 23 24.73 -1.10 12.96
N PHE A 24 25.27 -1.15 14.18
CA PHE A 24 24.60 -0.63 15.37
C PHE A 24 24.81 0.88 15.60
N LEU A 25 25.64 1.54 14.78
CA LEU A 25 25.83 3.01 14.81
C LEU A 25 24.76 3.78 13.99
N SER A 26 23.71 3.11 13.49
CA SER A 26 22.61 3.82 12.85
C SER A 26 21.90 4.71 13.88
N GLU A 27 22.08 6.03 13.75
CA GLU A 27 21.28 6.99 14.52
C GLU A 27 19.80 6.88 14.13
N ILE A 28 18.93 7.06 15.11
CA ILE A 28 17.49 7.20 14.88
C ILE A 28 17.28 8.59 14.27
N SER A 29 17.02 8.66 12.97
CA SER A 29 16.66 9.90 12.30
C SER A 29 15.22 10.26 12.68
N PHE A 30 15.06 11.29 13.51
CA PHE A 30 13.75 11.85 13.83
C PHE A 30 13.36 12.86 12.75
N ALA A 31 12.35 12.52 11.94
CA ALA A 31 11.72 13.49 11.05
C ALA A 31 10.57 14.17 11.82
N GLU A 32 10.75 15.44 12.17
CA GLU A 32 9.69 16.25 12.77
C GLU A 32 8.74 16.74 11.66
N ILE A 33 7.48 16.30 11.68
CA ILE A 33 6.44 16.77 10.76
C ILE A 33 5.60 17.82 11.48
N PHE A 34 5.63 19.06 11.00
CA PHE A 34 4.83 20.16 11.52
C PHE A 34 3.46 20.20 10.85
N LYS A 35 2.42 20.30 11.67
CA LYS A 35 1.02 20.42 11.23
C LYS A 35 0.46 21.76 11.69
N TRP A 36 -0.14 22.52 10.78
CA TRP A 36 -0.89 23.74 11.12
C TRP A 36 -2.17 23.87 10.29
N VAL A 37 -3.10 24.68 10.79
CA VAL A 37 -4.37 24.98 10.12
C VAL A 37 -4.36 26.45 9.76
N ASP A 38 -4.56 26.76 8.47
CA ASP A 38 -4.61 28.14 8.00
C ASP A 38 -5.94 28.83 8.34
N GLY A 39 -6.05 30.13 8.03
CA GLY A 39 -7.26 30.92 8.29
C GLY A 39 -8.49 30.48 7.47
N LYS A 40 -8.32 29.59 6.48
CA LYS A 40 -9.39 29.01 5.66
C LYS A 40 -9.78 27.61 6.15
N GLY A 41 -9.18 27.12 7.23
CA GLY A 41 -9.44 25.80 7.79
C GLY A 41 -8.74 24.66 7.04
N VAL A 42 -7.79 24.95 6.15
CA VAL A 42 -7.01 23.94 5.42
C VAL A 42 -5.84 23.48 6.28
N VAL A 43 -5.68 22.16 6.39
CA VAL A 43 -4.59 21.52 7.15
C VAL A 43 -3.38 21.38 6.24
N HIS A 44 -2.24 21.91 6.67
CA HIS A 44 -0.96 21.81 5.98
C HIS A 44 0.03 20.98 6.80
N PHE A 45 0.90 20.26 6.09
CA PHE A 45 2.00 19.47 6.65
C PHE A 45 3.31 19.91 6.01
N THR A 46 4.36 20.09 6.81
CA THR A 46 5.71 20.39 6.32
C THR A 46 6.74 19.75 7.22
N ASP A 47 7.87 19.39 6.63
CA ASP A 47 9.08 18.91 7.30
C ASP A 47 10.02 20.07 7.71
N ASP A 48 9.75 21.30 7.24
CA ASP A 48 10.54 22.48 7.54
C ASP A 48 9.73 23.57 8.25
N ILE A 49 10.10 23.88 9.50
CA ILE A 49 9.47 24.91 10.33
C ILE A 49 9.46 26.30 9.66
N LEU A 50 10.39 26.59 8.76
CA LEU A 50 10.46 27.87 8.06
C LEU A 50 9.29 28.05 7.09
N GLN A 51 8.74 26.97 6.55
CA GLN A 51 7.57 27.00 5.67
C GLN A 51 6.27 27.28 6.42
N VAL A 52 6.25 27.12 7.76
CA VAL A 52 5.10 27.51 8.59
C VAL A 52 5.07 29.04 8.71
N PRO A 53 4.01 29.73 8.28
CA PRO A 53 3.91 31.17 8.42
C PRO A 53 3.95 31.57 9.90
N GLU A 54 4.64 32.66 10.21
CA GLU A 54 4.95 33.10 11.59
C GLU A 54 3.70 33.18 12.49
N LYS A 55 2.55 33.54 11.92
CA LYS A 55 1.24 33.60 12.58
C LYS A 55 0.73 32.26 13.13
N TYR A 56 1.27 31.13 12.65
CA TYR A 56 0.85 29.77 13.03
C TYR A 56 1.93 28.99 13.79
N ARG A 57 3.17 29.52 13.89
CA ARG A 57 4.29 28.88 14.62
C ARG A 57 4.06 28.78 16.14
N SER A 58 3.21 29.64 16.71
CA SER A 58 2.84 29.56 18.13
C SER A 58 1.77 28.50 18.43
N LYS A 59 1.11 27.95 17.39
CA LYS A 59 0.06 26.91 17.51
C LYS A 59 0.53 25.51 17.13
N THR A 60 1.77 25.36 16.65
CA THR A 60 2.38 24.06 16.35
C THR A 60 2.73 23.35 17.67
N LYS A 61 1.83 22.45 18.11
CA LYS A 61 2.17 21.47 19.16
C LYS A 61 3.30 20.58 18.63
N LYS A 62 4.43 20.54 19.32
CA LYS A 62 5.40 19.44 19.18
C LYS A 62 4.66 18.15 19.48
N MET A 63 4.58 17.26 18.50
CA MET A 63 3.94 15.96 18.68
C MET A 63 5.01 15.02 19.24
N GLU A 64 5.28 15.14 20.55
CA GLU A 64 5.91 14.02 21.27
C GLU A 64 4.93 12.86 21.21
N LEU A 65 5.39 11.72 20.68
CA LEU A 65 4.64 10.47 20.60
C LEU A 65 4.02 10.15 21.97
N PRO A 66 2.69 10.07 22.11
CA PRO A 66 2.11 9.65 23.37
C PRO A 66 2.22 8.13 23.48
N GLU A 67 3.00 7.69 24.47
CA GLU A 67 2.77 6.45 25.21
C GLU A 67 1.30 6.36 25.62
N GLY A 68 0.82 5.11 25.72
CA GLY A 68 -0.58 4.79 25.90
C GLY A 68 -1.26 5.56 27.04
N ILE A 69 -2.47 6.02 26.76
CA ILE A 69 -3.42 6.39 27.81
C ILE A 69 -4.71 5.64 27.57
N GLU A 70 -5.12 5.06 28.68
CA GLU A 70 -6.15 4.10 28.95
C GLU A 70 -7.56 4.54 28.55
N GLU A 71 -8.40 3.52 28.49
CA GLU A 71 -9.83 3.51 28.31
C GLU A 71 -10.57 4.52 29.20
N THR A 72 -11.62 5.12 28.64
CA THR A 72 -12.83 5.35 29.43
C THR A 72 -14.04 5.18 28.53
N LYS A 73 -14.76 4.08 28.78
CA LYS A 73 -16.14 3.83 28.33
C LYS A 73 -17.05 4.98 28.78
N GLY A 74 -17.89 5.42 27.86
CA GLY A 74 -19.09 6.21 28.14
C GLY A 74 -20.09 5.98 27.02
N GLU A 75 -20.97 5.00 27.20
CA GLU A 75 -22.24 4.88 26.47
C GLU A 75 -23.13 6.08 26.80
N GLY A 76 -23.85 6.58 25.79
CA GLY A 76 -24.81 7.66 25.95
C GLY A 76 -25.32 8.15 24.60
N GLU A 77 -26.34 7.46 24.07
CA GLU A 77 -27.18 7.90 22.97
C GLU A 77 -27.57 9.39 23.08
N SER A 78 -27.34 10.14 22.01
CA SER A 78 -28.31 11.11 21.48
C SER A 78 -27.85 11.57 20.11
N THR A 79 -28.61 11.19 19.08
CA THR A 79 -28.62 11.97 17.84
C THR A 79 -29.26 13.33 18.15
N PRO A 80 -28.73 14.40 17.55
CA PRO A 80 -29.56 15.08 16.56
C PRO A 80 -28.79 15.38 15.27
N LYS A 81 -29.51 15.19 14.16
CA LYS A 81 -29.16 15.67 12.82
C LYS A 81 -28.73 17.14 12.84
N THR A 82 -27.84 17.47 11.91
CA THR A 82 -27.44 18.80 11.40
C THR A 82 -26.06 19.28 11.87
N LYS A 83 -25.04 18.54 11.45
CA LYS A 83 -23.76 19.10 11.00
C LYS A 83 -23.24 18.25 9.85
N GLU A 84 -23.66 18.60 8.63
CA GLU A 84 -22.86 18.42 7.41
C GLU A 84 -21.58 19.29 7.46
N GLU A 85 -20.94 19.40 8.63
CA GLU A 85 -19.54 19.83 8.72
C GLU A 85 -18.75 18.58 8.38
N ALA A 86 -18.52 18.39 7.08
CA ALA A 86 -17.74 17.32 6.44
C ALA A 86 -16.94 16.49 7.45
N TYR A 87 -17.58 15.43 7.98
CA TYR A 87 -16.87 14.48 8.83
C TYR A 87 -15.69 13.97 8.00
N LYS A 88 -14.50 14.13 8.55
CA LYS A 88 -13.23 13.78 7.93
C LYS A 88 -12.52 12.80 8.84
N ASP A 89 -11.76 11.89 8.25
CA ASP A 89 -10.96 10.94 9.00
C ASP A 89 -9.84 11.64 9.81
N ARG A 90 -9.05 10.89 10.58
CA ARG A 90 -7.91 11.42 11.35
C ARG A 90 -6.88 12.19 10.52
N LEU A 91 -6.86 11.98 9.21
CA LEU A 91 -5.97 12.65 8.25
C LEU A 91 -6.66 13.79 7.48
N GLY A 92 -7.91 14.12 7.79
CA GLY A 92 -8.64 15.19 7.11
C GLY A 92 -9.24 14.77 5.76
N ARG A 93 -9.21 13.48 5.41
CA ARG A 93 -9.76 12.93 4.18
C ARG A 93 -11.25 12.69 4.34
N GLY A 94 -12.02 13.13 3.34
CA GLY A 94 -13.47 12.99 3.32
C GLY A 94 -13.93 11.73 2.60
N GLU A 95 -15.25 11.61 2.47
CA GLU A 95 -15.94 10.54 1.76
C GLU A 95 -15.43 10.35 0.32
N ASP A 96 -15.23 11.44 -0.43
CA ASP A 96 -14.82 11.40 -1.84
C ASP A 96 -13.47 10.70 -2.04
N TYR A 97 -12.55 10.84 -1.09
CA TYR A 97 -11.25 10.17 -1.15
C TYR A 97 -11.42 8.65 -1.03
N TRP A 98 -12.20 8.21 -0.05
CA TRP A 98 -12.40 6.78 0.22
C TRP A 98 -13.24 6.12 -0.88
N LYS A 99 -14.28 6.81 -1.36
CA LYS A 99 -15.08 6.39 -2.52
C LYS A 99 -14.22 6.31 -3.78
N GLY A 100 -13.45 7.35 -4.10
CA GLY A 100 -12.59 7.36 -5.27
C GLY A 100 -11.55 6.23 -5.25
N ARG A 101 -10.96 5.95 -4.08
CA ARG A 101 -10.02 4.83 -3.90
C ARG A 101 -10.70 3.48 -4.10
N MET A 102 -11.90 3.27 -3.54
CA MET A 102 -12.66 2.04 -3.76
C MET A 102 -13.09 1.88 -5.22
N GLU A 103 -13.55 2.95 -5.85
CA GLU A 103 -13.96 2.97 -7.24
C GLU A 103 -12.79 2.66 -8.18
N GLU A 104 -11.61 3.23 -7.93
CA GLU A 104 -10.40 2.94 -8.70
C GLU A 104 -10.06 1.44 -8.66
N TRP A 105 -10.06 0.83 -7.47
CA TRP A 105 -9.77 -0.60 -7.34
C TRP A 105 -10.87 -1.48 -7.92
N ARG A 106 -12.14 -1.08 -7.81
CA ARG A 106 -13.26 -1.79 -8.45
C ARG A 106 -13.17 -1.71 -9.98
N ASN A 107 -12.77 -0.56 -10.53
CA ASN A 107 -12.54 -0.39 -11.96
C ASN A 107 -11.38 -1.24 -12.45
N LYS A 108 -10.26 -1.26 -11.70
CA LYS A 108 -9.13 -2.18 -11.99
C LYS A 108 -9.55 -3.64 -11.93
N LEU A 109 -10.32 -4.04 -10.91
CA LEU A 109 -10.83 -5.40 -10.80
C LEU A 109 -11.66 -5.79 -12.02
N LYS A 110 -12.56 -4.91 -12.47
CA LYS A 110 -13.38 -5.11 -13.67
C LYS A 110 -12.52 -5.26 -14.93
N ASP A 111 -11.57 -4.34 -15.14
CA ASP A 111 -10.64 -4.40 -16.27
C ASP A 111 -9.84 -5.71 -16.28
N TYR A 112 -9.33 -6.13 -15.12
CA TYR A 112 -8.59 -7.38 -15.01
C TYR A 112 -9.46 -8.61 -15.30
N GLN A 113 -10.72 -8.61 -14.87
CA GLN A 113 -11.68 -9.67 -15.16
C GLN A 113 -12.00 -9.74 -16.66
N GLU A 114 -12.24 -8.60 -17.30
CA GLU A 114 -12.48 -8.52 -18.75
C GLU A 114 -11.27 -9.03 -19.52
N ARG A 115 -10.07 -8.57 -19.14
CA ARG A 115 -8.82 -9.01 -19.77
C ARG A 115 -8.58 -10.50 -19.58
N LEU A 116 -8.83 -11.04 -18.39
CA LEU A 116 -8.76 -12.48 -18.14
C LEU A 116 -9.67 -13.28 -19.08
N GLU A 117 -10.90 -12.80 -19.31
CA GLU A 117 -11.84 -13.48 -20.20
C GLU A 117 -11.40 -13.44 -21.66
N THR A 118 -10.91 -12.29 -22.14
CA THR A 118 -10.35 -12.21 -23.50
C THR A 118 -9.17 -13.17 -23.69
N LEU A 119 -8.30 -13.32 -22.69
CA LEU A 119 -7.18 -14.24 -22.73
C LEU A 119 -7.63 -15.70 -22.72
N ARG A 120 -8.68 -16.05 -21.97
CA ARG A 120 -9.28 -17.39 -21.97
C ARG A 120 -9.85 -17.76 -23.34
N ILE A 121 -10.57 -16.82 -23.97
CA ILE A 121 -11.08 -17.00 -25.33
C ILE A 121 -9.92 -17.24 -26.30
N LYS A 122 -8.87 -16.41 -26.24
CA LYS A 122 -7.67 -16.57 -27.07
C LYS A 122 -6.97 -17.91 -26.84
N TYR A 123 -6.86 -18.36 -25.58
CA TYR A 123 -6.27 -19.65 -25.23
C TYR A 123 -7.06 -20.82 -25.85
N ASN A 124 -8.39 -20.75 -25.79
CA ASN A 124 -9.26 -21.77 -26.37
C ASN A 124 -9.17 -21.78 -27.91
N ASP A 125 -9.18 -20.60 -28.55
CA ASP A 125 -9.00 -20.45 -30.00
C ASP A 125 -7.64 -21.04 -30.46
N LEU A 126 -6.56 -20.73 -29.75
CA LEU A 126 -5.24 -21.32 -30.03
C LEU A 126 -5.25 -22.85 -29.86
N THR A 127 -6.00 -23.36 -28.89
CA THR A 127 -6.13 -24.81 -28.68
C THR A 127 -6.84 -25.48 -29.86
N ILE A 128 -7.90 -24.87 -30.38
CA ILE A 128 -8.61 -25.35 -31.57
C ILE A 128 -7.67 -25.32 -32.79
N LYS A 129 -6.98 -24.20 -33.02
CA LYS A 129 -6.01 -24.05 -34.12
C LYS A 129 -4.88 -25.09 -34.08
N ILE A 130 -4.39 -25.45 -32.89
CA ILE A 130 -3.37 -26.51 -32.72
C ILE A 130 -3.91 -27.87 -33.16
N ASN A 131 -5.17 -28.16 -32.84
CA ASN A 131 -5.82 -29.43 -33.17
C ASN A 131 -6.13 -29.52 -34.67
N ASP A 132 -6.50 -28.40 -35.29
CA ASP A 132 -6.85 -28.34 -36.72
C ASP A 132 -5.62 -28.23 -37.63
N SER A 133 -4.49 -27.74 -37.11
CA SER A 133 -3.26 -27.57 -37.90
C SER A 133 -2.63 -28.92 -38.26
N LYS A 134 -2.41 -29.10 -39.56
CA LYS A 134 -1.70 -30.25 -40.14
C LYS A 134 -0.18 -30.08 -40.16
N SER A 135 0.32 -28.88 -39.89
CA SER A 135 1.75 -28.56 -39.96
C SER A 135 2.43 -28.67 -38.59
N THR A 136 3.50 -29.45 -38.51
CA THR A 136 4.27 -29.58 -37.26
C THR A 136 4.96 -28.27 -36.86
N ALA A 137 5.45 -27.49 -37.82
CA ALA A 137 6.08 -26.20 -37.55
C ALA A 137 5.05 -25.18 -37.02
N GLU A 138 3.86 -25.13 -37.63
CA GLU A 138 2.77 -24.25 -37.21
C GLU A 138 2.27 -24.60 -35.80
N ARG A 139 2.06 -25.88 -35.50
CA ARG A 139 1.73 -26.36 -34.15
C ARG A 139 2.78 -25.94 -33.12
N GLY A 140 4.06 -25.91 -33.50
CA GLY A 140 5.14 -25.42 -32.64
C GLY A 140 4.98 -23.94 -32.27
N ASN A 141 4.62 -23.08 -33.22
CA ASN A 141 4.37 -21.66 -32.98
C ASN A 141 3.12 -21.45 -32.13
N LEU A 142 2.02 -22.11 -32.48
CA LEU A 142 0.75 -21.99 -31.76
C LEU A 142 0.86 -22.46 -30.29
N ARG A 143 1.65 -23.51 -30.02
CA ARG A 143 1.92 -23.95 -28.64
C ARG A 143 2.65 -22.88 -27.84
N ARG A 144 3.68 -22.25 -28.43
CA ARG A 144 4.43 -21.16 -27.77
C ARG A 144 3.54 -19.97 -27.46
N GLU A 145 2.71 -19.55 -28.42
CA GLU A 145 1.74 -18.47 -28.20
C GLU A 145 0.72 -18.83 -27.12
N ARG A 146 0.21 -20.07 -27.12
CA ARG A 146 -0.74 -20.55 -26.11
C ARG A 146 -0.10 -20.55 -24.72
N ASP A 147 1.15 -20.97 -24.61
CA ASP A 147 1.88 -21.00 -23.35
C ASP A 147 2.16 -19.56 -22.85
N GLN A 148 2.44 -18.61 -23.74
CA GLN A 148 2.51 -17.19 -23.38
C GLN A 148 1.17 -16.66 -22.87
N VAL A 149 0.06 -16.95 -23.56
CA VAL A 149 -1.28 -16.54 -23.12
C VAL A 149 -1.63 -17.16 -21.77
N LYS A 150 -1.23 -18.42 -21.52
CA LYS A 150 -1.39 -19.07 -20.23
C LYS A 150 -0.66 -18.32 -19.11
N ASN A 151 0.58 -17.90 -19.37
CA ASN A 151 1.34 -17.11 -18.40
C ASN A 151 0.64 -15.78 -18.11
N GLU A 152 0.13 -15.08 -19.14
CA GLU A 152 -0.64 -13.86 -18.96
C GLU A 152 -1.92 -14.10 -18.12
N ILE A 153 -2.65 -15.18 -18.38
CA ILE A 153 -3.82 -15.59 -17.57
C ILE A 153 -3.44 -15.71 -16.10
N ASP A 154 -2.34 -16.39 -15.79
CA ASP A 154 -1.91 -16.60 -14.42
C ASP A 154 -1.48 -15.29 -13.74
N GLN A 155 -0.85 -14.36 -14.47
CA GLN A 155 -0.58 -13.01 -13.97
C GLN A 155 -1.86 -12.21 -13.67
N TYR A 156 -2.87 -12.28 -14.54
CA TYR A 156 -4.13 -11.56 -14.28
C TYR A 156 -4.92 -12.16 -13.13
N LYS A 157 -4.84 -13.48 -12.88
CA LYS A 157 -5.43 -14.07 -11.66
C LYS A 157 -4.82 -13.49 -10.39
N ILE A 158 -3.50 -13.34 -10.34
CA ILE A 158 -2.79 -12.72 -9.20
C ILE A 158 -3.26 -11.27 -9.02
N LYS A 159 -3.30 -10.48 -10.09
CA LYS A 159 -3.77 -9.09 -10.03
C LYS A 159 -5.22 -8.95 -9.56
N ILE A 160 -6.09 -9.88 -9.94
CA ILE A 160 -7.49 -9.95 -9.45
C ILE A 160 -7.52 -10.24 -7.95
N GLU A 161 -6.71 -11.19 -7.49
CA GLU A 161 -6.61 -11.52 -6.06
C GLU A 161 -6.07 -10.33 -5.26
N GLU A 162 -5.04 -9.65 -5.76
CA GLU A 162 -4.50 -8.42 -5.16
C GLU A 162 -5.57 -7.32 -5.08
N ALA A 163 -6.30 -7.06 -6.17
CA ALA A 163 -7.37 -6.07 -6.19
C ALA A 163 -8.48 -6.43 -5.19
N ASN A 164 -8.88 -7.71 -5.10
CA ASN A 164 -9.82 -8.17 -4.09
C ASN A 164 -9.30 -7.99 -2.67
N ASN A 165 -8.01 -8.27 -2.43
CA ASN A 165 -7.38 -8.06 -1.13
C ASN A 165 -7.38 -6.57 -0.74
N MET A 166 -7.09 -5.68 -1.71
CA MET A 166 -7.16 -4.24 -1.49
C MET A 166 -8.58 -3.80 -1.11
N ILE A 167 -9.59 -4.22 -1.88
CA ILE A 167 -11.00 -3.84 -1.70
C ILE A 167 -11.58 -4.39 -0.40
N ASN A 168 -11.34 -5.68 -0.11
CA ASN A 168 -12.05 -6.38 0.97
C ASN A 168 -11.30 -6.34 2.31
N LYS A 169 -10.00 -6.04 2.30
CA LYS A 169 -9.17 -6.09 3.51
C LYS A 169 -8.43 -4.79 3.74
N LYS A 170 -7.48 -4.42 2.87
CA LYS A 170 -6.56 -3.30 3.16
C LYS A 170 -7.26 -1.95 3.26
N ILE A 171 -8.17 -1.62 2.34
CA ILE A 171 -8.88 -0.33 2.40
C ILE A 171 -9.81 -0.25 3.62
N PRO A 172 -10.61 -1.29 3.94
CA PRO A 172 -11.33 -1.36 5.21
C PRO A 172 -10.44 -1.21 6.45
N ASP A 173 -9.34 -1.96 6.54
CA ASP A 173 -8.41 -1.91 7.67
C ASP A 173 -7.81 -0.49 7.81
N GLU A 174 -7.43 0.15 6.69
CA GLU A 174 -6.97 1.54 6.68
C GLU A 174 -8.08 2.50 7.15
N ALA A 175 -9.32 2.31 6.67
CA ALA A 175 -10.44 3.14 7.06
C ALA A 175 -10.70 3.05 8.57
N GLU A 176 -10.67 1.85 9.16
CA GLU A 176 -10.80 1.66 10.61
C GLU A 176 -9.67 2.32 11.39
N LEU A 177 -8.42 2.13 10.96
CA LEU A 177 -7.23 2.73 11.59
C LEU A 177 -7.34 4.26 11.67
N TYR A 178 -7.83 4.88 10.60
CA TYR A 178 -8.01 6.33 10.51
C TYR A 178 -9.37 6.81 11.02
N LYS A 179 -10.20 5.92 11.58
CA LYS A 179 -11.57 6.18 12.03
C LYS A 179 -12.44 6.82 10.94
N ALA A 180 -12.26 6.44 9.68
CA ALA A 180 -13.16 6.79 8.60
C ALA A 180 -14.49 6.03 8.75
N LYS A 181 -15.59 6.57 8.20
CA LYS A 181 -16.87 5.84 8.20
C LYS A 181 -16.78 4.68 7.22
N LEU A 182 -17.00 3.46 7.70
CA LEU A 182 -17.08 2.25 6.87
C LEU A 182 -18.17 2.35 5.79
N GLU A 183 -19.20 3.17 6.02
CA GLU A 183 -20.27 3.43 5.05
C GLU A 183 -19.77 4.07 3.76
N TRP A 184 -18.65 4.78 3.79
CA TRP A 184 -18.04 5.40 2.62
C TRP A 184 -17.40 4.40 1.66
N LEU A 185 -17.22 3.14 2.09
CA LEU A 185 -16.60 2.10 1.28
C LEU A 185 -17.61 1.28 0.45
N ARG A 186 -18.92 1.52 0.65
CA ARG A 186 -19.98 0.79 -0.05
C ARG A 186 -20.06 1.11 -1.54
#